data_AF-A0A543A8U2-F1
#
_entry.id   AF-A0A543A8U2-F1
#
_cell.length_a   1.000
_cell.length_b   1.000
_cell.length_c   1.000
_cell.angle_alpha   90.00
_cell.angle_beta   90.00
_cell.angle_gamma   90.00
#
_symmetry.space_group_name_H-M   'P 1'
#
loop_
_entity.id
_entity.type
_entity.pdbx_description
1 polymer ?
#
loop_
_entity_poly.entity_id
_entity_poly.type
_entity_poly.pdbx_seq_one_letter_code
_entity_poly.pdbx_strand_id
1 'polypeptide(L)'
;MLPGWGAAVVTVHLIAAVIWVGALIHVVRIAFARRRAGQATLAIIVAYARIALWLAVVVVTAGTLSALVVIPLGEVPSVIPGTTYGRWLIAKLVLVALALALAVYARWHMARRRSQPLAAVRIEAVVLACVLVTSAALTALAPPAPKDLPLPFPPPAVGPVVAVGDRAGWIGIGATASQGQLVIRLSTPDTTGGLDPAAAEDYSLVGNLAASDATEHQLRFRRCGAACFVAAVDWAPGHSTITLEADAERFAGGSAAVVIPWLPAQRPELLQAAVKATGAERQLVVYEQVTSDTRSGLGDLTGLPMAGDEYVGVGPYGSGRAPIVVLLDRADGERTIALGYPGEATYVRP
;
A
#
# COMPACT_ATOMS: atom_id res chain seq x y z
N MET A 1 -18.67 -14.47 -3.93
CA MET A 1 -19.59 -13.32 -4.05
C MET A 1 -19.49 -12.82 -5.48
N LEU A 2 -20.62 -12.57 -6.16
CA LEU A 2 -20.60 -12.05 -7.54
C LEU A 2 -19.96 -10.64 -7.57
N PRO A 3 -19.18 -10.30 -8.60
CA PRO A 3 -18.62 -8.96 -8.75
C PRO A 3 -19.73 -7.90 -8.73
N GLY A 4 -19.55 -6.83 -7.96
CA GLY A 4 -20.48 -5.68 -7.90
C GLY A 4 -21.49 -5.65 -6.74
N TRP A 5 -21.64 -6.73 -5.95
CA TRP A 5 -22.56 -6.73 -4.80
C TRP A 5 -22.27 -5.64 -3.77
N GLY A 6 -20.99 -5.38 -3.48
CA GLY A 6 -20.60 -4.31 -2.56
C GLY A 6 -21.07 -2.93 -3.02
N ALA A 7 -20.92 -2.63 -4.32
CA ALA A 7 -21.36 -1.36 -4.90
C ALA A 7 -22.90 -1.21 -4.86
N ALA A 8 -23.63 -2.29 -5.11
CA ALA A 8 -25.09 -2.29 -5.04
C ALA A 8 -25.58 -2.00 -3.60
N VAL A 9 -25.00 -2.66 -2.59
CA VAL A 9 -25.36 -2.45 -1.18
C VAL A 9 -25.04 -1.01 -0.74
N VAL A 10 -23.89 -0.47 -1.13
CA VAL A 10 -23.52 0.92 -0.83
C VAL A 10 -24.49 1.91 -1.50
N THR A 11 -24.86 1.66 -2.76
CA THR A 11 -25.81 2.51 -3.49
C THR A 11 -27.16 2.55 -2.79
N VAL A 12 -27.70 1.39 -2.39
CA VAL A 12 -28.96 1.29 -1.64
C VAL A 12 -28.86 2.05 -0.31
N HIS A 13 -27.74 1.90 0.41
CA HIS A 13 -27.49 2.60 1.67
C HIS A 13 -27.52 4.13 1.48
N LEU A 14 -26.83 4.64 0.45
CA LEU A 14 -26.75 6.07 0.17
C LEU A 14 -28.10 6.65 -0.26
N ILE A 15 -28.84 5.95 -1.13
CA ILE A 15 -30.19 6.39 -1.55
C ILE A 15 -31.11 6.47 -0.33
N ALA A 16 -31.12 5.43 0.52
CA ALA A 16 -31.93 5.42 1.73
C ALA A 16 -31.54 6.56 2.69
N ALA A 17 -30.24 6.83 2.85
CA ALA A 17 -29.74 7.93 3.67
C ALA A 17 -30.17 9.31 3.13
N VAL A 18 -30.05 9.55 1.83
CA VAL A 18 -30.45 10.81 1.19
C VAL A 18 -31.95 11.05 1.32
N ILE A 19 -32.77 10.03 1.04
CA ILE A 19 -34.23 10.12 1.20
C ILE A 19 -34.59 10.44 2.66
N TRP A 20 -33.91 9.79 3.61
CA TRP A 20 -34.15 10.01 5.03
C TRP A 20 -33.79 11.43 5.48
N VAL A 21 -32.61 11.94 5.12
CA VAL A 21 -32.18 13.30 5.44
C VAL A 21 -33.10 14.34 4.77
N GLY A 22 -33.44 14.14 3.49
CA GLY A 22 -34.33 15.03 2.75
C GLY A 22 -35.73 15.11 3.36
N ALA A 23 -36.31 13.97 3.73
CA ALA A 23 -37.60 13.89 4.39
C ALA A 23 -37.58 14.56 5.78
N LEU A 24 -36.49 14.41 6.54
CA LEU A 24 -36.32 15.08 7.84
C LEU A 24 -36.35 16.60 7.71
N ILE A 25 -35.56 17.15 6.77
CA ILE A 25 -35.49 18.60 6.52
C ILE A 25 -36.88 19.13 6.13
N HIS A 26 -37.58 18.41 5.26
CA HIS A 26 -38.91 18.80 4.80
C HIS A 26 -39.92 18.87 5.95
N VAL A 27 -39.93 17.85 6.81
CA VAL A 27 -40.85 17.78 7.96
C VAL A 27 -40.53 18.84 9.01
N VAL A 28 -39.26 19.12 9.27
CA VAL A 28 -38.84 20.22 10.17
C VAL A 28 -39.31 21.57 9.63
N ARG A 29 -39.14 21.83 8.32
CA ARG A 29 -39.62 23.06 7.68
C ARG A 29 -41.13 23.22 7.80
N ILE A 30 -41.90 22.17 7.50
CA ILE A 30 -43.37 22.18 7.62
C ILE A 30 -43.81 22.37 9.07
N ALA A 31 -43.18 21.66 10.01
CA ALA A 31 -43.51 21.76 11.42
C ALA A 31 -43.26 23.16 11.97
N PHE A 32 -42.16 23.81 11.55
CA PHE A 32 -41.83 25.17 11.95
C PHE A 32 -42.80 26.20 11.35
N ALA A 33 -43.14 26.06 10.06
CA ALA A 33 -44.13 26.91 9.40
C ALA A 33 -45.52 26.80 10.04
N ARG A 34 -45.98 25.57 10.35
CA ARG A 34 -47.28 25.33 10.99
C ARG A 34 -47.32 25.76 12.46
N ARG A 35 -46.22 25.62 13.20
CA ARG A 35 -46.10 26.18 14.56
C ARG A 35 -46.25 27.70 14.57
N ARG A 36 -45.61 28.40 13.63
CA ARG A 36 -45.76 29.86 13.48
C ARG A 36 -47.21 30.26 13.17
N ALA A 37 -47.97 29.38 12.51
CA ALA A 37 -49.37 29.58 12.17
C ALA A 37 -50.37 29.02 13.22
N GLY A 38 -49.90 28.50 14.37
CA GLY A 38 -50.76 27.96 15.43
C GLY A 38 -51.49 26.65 15.08
N GLN A 39 -51.08 25.94 14.01
CA GLN A 39 -51.75 24.73 13.54
C GLN A 39 -51.18 23.46 14.17
N ALA A 40 -52.04 22.44 14.34
CA ALA A 40 -51.63 21.13 14.83
C ALA A 40 -50.65 20.42 13.88
N THR A 41 -49.49 20.01 14.41
CA THR A 41 -48.41 19.32 13.67
C THR A 41 -48.34 17.81 13.89
N LEU A 42 -49.14 17.27 14.82
CA LEU A 42 -49.07 15.87 15.27
C LEU A 42 -49.26 14.84 14.13
N ALA A 43 -50.23 15.05 13.24
CA ALA A 43 -50.50 14.10 12.15
C ALA A 43 -49.33 13.97 11.16
N ILE A 44 -48.63 15.07 10.87
CA ILE A 44 -47.47 15.10 9.96
C ILE A 44 -46.27 14.39 10.61
N ILE A 45 -46.08 14.60 11.91
CA ILE A 45 -45.00 13.97 12.68
C ILE A 45 -45.19 12.46 12.74
N VAL A 46 -46.42 11.98 12.95
CA VAL A 46 -46.73 10.54 12.99
C VAL A 46 -46.54 9.86 11.62
N ALA A 47 -46.98 10.52 10.54
CA ALA A 47 -46.78 10.00 9.18
C ALA A 47 -45.30 9.87 8.82
N TYR A 48 -44.50 10.89 9.17
CA TYR A 48 -43.05 10.87 8.98
C TYR A 48 -42.37 9.78 9.82
N ALA A 49 -42.75 9.61 11.08
CA ALA A 49 -42.15 8.62 11.98
C ALA A 49 -42.27 7.16 11.48
N ARG A 50 -43.31 6.87 10.68
CA ARG A 50 -43.52 5.55 10.06
C ARG A 50 -42.56 5.32 8.88
N ILE A 51 -42.37 6.33 8.03
CA ILE A 51 -41.43 6.28 6.90
C ILE A 51 -39.99 6.25 7.41
N ALA A 52 -39.68 7.07 8.42
CA ALA A 52 -38.37 7.13 9.05
C ALA A 52 -37.96 5.79 9.68
N LEU A 53 -38.91 4.99 10.18
CA LEU A 53 -38.61 3.65 10.70
C LEU A 53 -38.10 2.71 9.60
N TRP A 54 -38.82 2.65 8.47
CA TRP A 54 -38.44 1.79 7.36
C TRP A 54 -37.09 2.20 6.77
N LEU A 55 -36.86 3.51 6.61
CA LEU A 55 -35.58 4.02 6.16
C LEU A 55 -34.45 3.70 7.15
N ALA A 56 -34.68 3.85 8.46
CA ALA A 56 -33.70 3.48 9.47
C ALA A 56 -33.36 1.99 9.44
N VAL A 57 -34.36 1.11 9.27
CA VAL A 57 -34.13 -0.34 9.12
C VAL A 57 -33.27 -0.62 7.89
N VAL A 58 -33.59 -0.03 6.73
CA VAL A 58 -32.81 -0.22 5.50
C VAL A 58 -31.38 0.30 5.63
N VAL A 59 -31.18 1.47 6.24
CA VAL A 59 -29.85 2.05 6.46
C VAL A 59 -29.02 1.18 7.40
N VAL A 60 -29.61 0.69 8.49
CA VAL A 60 -28.93 -0.19 9.46
C VAL A 60 -28.60 -1.53 8.83
N THR A 61 -29.53 -2.19 8.13
CA THR A 61 -29.27 -3.49 7.51
C THR A 61 -28.23 -3.37 6.39
N ALA A 62 -28.37 -2.40 5.49
CA ALA A 62 -27.40 -2.17 4.43
C ALA A 62 -26.02 -1.80 5.00
N GLY A 63 -25.97 -0.97 6.05
CA GLY A 63 -24.72 -0.62 6.73
C GLY A 63 -24.04 -1.82 7.39
N THR A 64 -24.80 -2.70 8.04
CA THR A 64 -24.30 -3.94 8.63
C THR A 64 -23.79 -4.90 7.55
N LEU A 65 -24.51 -5.06 6.43
CA LEU A 65 -24.04 -5.87 5.30
C LEU A 65 -22.74 -5.30 4.70
N SER A 66 -22.66 -3.99 4.49
CA SER A 66 -21.43 -3.35 4.00
C SER A 66 -20.25 -3.57 4.96
N ALA A 67 -20.47 -3.50 6.27
CA ALA A 67 -19.42 -3.74 7.26
C ALA A 67 -18.91 -5.20 7.22
N LEU A 68 -19.83 -6.17 7.07
CA LEU A 68 -19.48 -7.60 6.96
C LEU A 68 -18.71 -7.93 5.67
N VAL A 69 -18.89 -7.15 4.61
CA VAL A 69 -18.11 -7.30 3.36
C VAL A 69 -16.69 -6.76 3.54
N VAL A 70 -16.50 -5.71 4.34
CA VAL A 70 -15.18 -5.08 4.56
C VAL A 70 -14.35 -5.83 5.59
N ILE A 71 -14.97 -6.44 6.61
CA ILE A 71 -14.28 -7.20 7.66
C ILE A 71 -14.85 -8.63 7.71
N PRO A 72 -14.13 -9.65 7.23
CA PRO A 72 -14.52 -11.04 7.39
C PRO A 72 -14.63 -11.38 8.88
N LEU A 73 -15.70 -12.09 9.29
CA LEU A 73 -15.99 -12.40 10.69
C LEU A 73 -14.84 -13.09 11.46
N GLY A 74 -13.92 -13.76 10.75
CA GLY A 74 -12.72 -14.38 11.33
C GLY A 74 -11.63 -13.40 11.79
N GLU A 75 -11.58 -12.18 11.25
CA GLU A 75 -10.57 -11.15 11.60
C GLU A 75 -11.10 -10.10 12.59
N VAL A 76 -12.38 -10.17 12.92
CA VAL A 76 -13.06 -9.28 13.88
C VAL A 76 -12.36 -9.21 15.25
N PRO A 77 -11.88 -10.31 15.87
CA PRO A 77 -11.24 -10.25 17.19
C PRO A 77 -9.90 -9.51 17.21
N SER A 78 -9.16 -9.50 16.09
CA SER A 78 -7.83 -8.87 15.99
C SER A 78 -7.90 -7.43 15.46
N VAL A 79 -8.85 -7.12 14.59
CA VAL A 79 -9.00 -5.79 13.95
C VAL A 79 -9.67 -4.78 14.87
N ILE A 80 -10.64 -5.21 15.69
CA ILE A 80 -11.48 -4.30 16.49
C ILE A 80 -10.72 -3.59 17.64
N PRO A 81 -9.88 -4.26 18.47
CA PRO A 81 -9.15 -3.56 19.53
C PRO A 81 -7.87 -2.86 19.04
N GLY A 82 -7.27 -3.35 17.95
CA GLY A 82 -5.95 -2.92 17.48
C GLY A 82 -5.92 -1.74 16.51
N THR A 83 -7.04 -1.43 15.83
CA THR A 83 -7.06 -0.41 14.76
C THR A 83 -7.91 0.82 15.11
N THR A 84 -7.50 2.00 14.63
CA THR A 84 -8.29 3.24 14.75
C THR A 84 -9.64 3.11 14.06
N TYR A 85 -9.69 2.44 12.90
CA TYR A 85 -10.91 2.13 12.16
C TYR A 85 -11.92 1.33 13.01
N GLY A 86 -11.47 0.27 13.68
CA GLY A 86 -12.31 -0.57 14.54
C GLY A 86 -12.97 0.21 15.69
N ARG A 87 -12.24 1.14 16.31
CA ARG A 87 -12.76 2.00 17.39
C ARG A 87 -13.86 2.95 16.90
N TRP A 88 -13.67 3.58 15.74
CA TRP A 88 -14.68 4.45 15.14
C TRP A 88 -15.93 3.68 14.70
N LEU A 89 -15.74 2.45 14.21
CA LEU A 89 -16.86 1.56 13.84
C LEU A 89 -17.71 1.21 15.07
N ILE A 90 -17.08 0.84 16.20
CA ILE A 90 -17.80 0.61 17.47
C ILE A 90 -18.56 1.87 17.91
N ALA A 91 -17.90 3.03 17.89
CA ALA A 91 -18.55 4.29 18.28
C ALA A 91 -19.81 4.56 17.44
N LYS A 92 -19.74 4.35 16.11
CA LYS A 92 -20.90 4.45 15.22
C LYS A 92 -22.00 3.45 15.58
N LEU A 93 -21.66 2.20 15.86
CA LEU A 93 -22.64 1.18 16.25
C LEU A 93 -23.35 1.53 17.57
N VAL A 94 -22.61 2.02 18.57
CA VAL A 94 -23.18 2.47 19.84
C VAL A 94 -24.10 3.67 19.64
N LEU A 95 -23.71 4.64 18.82
CA LEU A 95 -24.57 5.80 18.49
C LEU A 95 -25.85 5.39 17.77
N VAL A 96 -25.76 4.44 16.83
CA VAL A 96 -26.93 3.90 16.13
C VAL A 96 -27.86 3.16 17.10
N ALA A 97 -27.30 2.36 18.01
CA ALA A 97 -28.09 1.67 19.04
C ALA A 97 -28.78 2.67 19.99
N LEU A 98 -28.09 3.74 20.39
CA LEU A 98 -28.66 4.82 21.20
C LEU A 98 -29.79 5.55 20.46
N ALA A 99 -29.62 5.83 19.16
CA ALA A 99 -30.65 6.45 18.32
C ALA A 99 -31.90 5.56 18.22
N LEU A 100 -31.72 4.25 18.04
CA LEU A 100 -32.81 3.27 18.03
C LEU A 100 -33.53 3.22 19.38
N ALA A 101 -32.79 3.20 20.49
CA ALA A 101 -33.36 3.18 21.84
C ALA A 101 -34.18 4.45 22.13
N LEU A 102 -33.66 5.63 21.77
CA LEU A 102 -34.37 6.92 21.87
C LEU A 102 -35.64 6.91 21.03
N ALA A 103 -35.57 6.43 19.78
CA ALA A 103 -36.73 6.35 18.90
C ALA A 103 -37.82 5.41 19.45
N VAL A 104 -37.45 4.28 20.05
CA VAL A 104 -38.39 3.37 20.71
C VAL A 104 -39.00 4.02 21.97
N TYR A 105 -38.17 4.64 22.80
CA TYR A 105 -38.59 5.32 24.02
C TYR A 105 -39.58 6.47 23.73
N ALA A 106 -39.27 7.28 22.72
CA ALA A 106 -40.08 8.41 22.29
C ALA A 106 -41.47 7.98 21.78
N ARG A 107 -41.56 6.82 21.11
CA ARG A 107 -42.83 6.21 20.68
C ARG A 107 -43.62 5.65 21.85
N TRP A 108 -42.95 4.95 22.77
CA TRP A 108 -43.60 4.39 23.96
C TRP A 108 -44.14 5.49 24.87
N HIS A 109 -43.40 6.60 24.98
CA HIS A 109 -43.85 7.78 25.71
C HIS A 109 -45.02 8.47 25.02
N MET A 110 -45.03 8.63 23.68
CA MET A 110 -46.19 9.19 22.96
C MET A 110 -47.45 8.33 23.06
N ALA A 111 -47.30 7.00 23.05
CA ALA A 111 -48.41 6.09 23.24
C ALA A 111 -49.05 6.21 24.63
N ARG A 112 -48.27 6.64 25.64
CA ARG A 112 -48.69 6.77 27.03
C ARG A 112 -49.05 8.20 27.46
N ARG A 113 -48.42 9.21 26.87
CA ARG A 113 -48.60 10.63 27.17
C ARG A 113 -48.68 11.41 25.85
N ARG A 114 -49.79 12.11 25.61
CA ARG A 114 -50.12 12.85 24.37
C ARG A 114 -49.13 13.97 23.96
N SER A 115 -47.98 14.12 24.61
CA SER A 115 -46.95 15.10 24.26
C SER A 115 -45.53 14.58 24.54
N GLN A 116 -44.58 14.96 23.68
CA GLN A 116 -43.14 14.75 23.89
C GLN A 116 -42.50 16.01 24.47
N PRO A 117 -41.59 15.89 25.46
CA PRO A 117 -40.83 17.02 25.96
C PRO A 117 -39.83 17.53 24.90
N LEU A 118 -39.69 18.86 24.79
CA LEU A 118 -38.73 19.53 23.88
C LEU A 118 -37.28 19.04 24.06
N ALA A 119 -36.90 18.63 25.27
CA ALA A 119 -35.58 18.08 25.56
C ALA A 119 -35.31 16.75 24.84
N ALA A 120 -36.31 15.88 24.72
CA ALA A 120 -36.17 14.59 24.03
C ALA A 120 -35.90 14.78 22.53
N VAL A 121 -36.59 15.73 21.89
CA VAL A 121 -36.37 16.09 20.48
C VAL A 121 -34.97 16.63 20.23
N ARG A 122 -34.43 17.44 21.18
CA ARG A 122 -33.06 17.96 21.08
C ARG A 122 -32.02 16.83 21.19
N ILE A 123 -32.23 15.89 22.11
CA ILE A 123 -31.34 14.73 22.29
C ILE A 123 -31.35 13.88 21.02
N GLU A 124 -32.53 13.58 20.45
CA GLU A 124 -32.63 12.85 19.18
C GLU A 124 -31.86 13.54 18.05
N ALA A 125 -32.04 14.87 17.89
CA ALA A 125 -31.34 15.63 16.86
C ALA A 125 -29.80 15.60 17.03
N VAL A 126 -29.31 15.72 18.27
CA VAL A 126 -27.88 15.65 18.58
C VAL A 126 -27.32 14.27 18.28
N VAL A 127 -28.01 13.20 18.68
CA VAL A 127 -27.57 11.82 18.39
C VAL A 127 -27.47 11.58 16.88
N LEU A 128 -28.47 12.02 16.11
CA LEU A 128 -28.44 11.90 14.65
C LEU A 128 -27.28 12.71 14.03
N ALA A 129 -27.01 13.91 14.54
CA ALA A 129 -25.87 14.71 14.11
C ALA A 129 -24.54 13.99 14.41
N CYS A 130 -24.40 13.38 15.59
CA CYS A 130 -23.23 12.58 15.94
C CYS A 130 -23.06 11.35 15.03
N VAL A 131 -24.15 10.66 14.66
CA VAL A 131 -24.10 9.53 13.69
C VAL A 131 -23.61 10.01 12.32
N LEU A 132 -24.03 11.19 11.87
CA LEU A 132 -23.57 11.76 10.60
C LEU A 132 -22.08 12.14 10.66
N VAL A 133 -21.64 12.80 11.73
CA VAL A 133 -20.23 13.16 11.93
C VAL A 133 -19.33 11.93 11.99
N THR A 134 -19.72 10.90 12.76
CA THR A 134 -18.96 9.65 12.84
C THR A 134 -18.96 8.89 11.51
N SER A 135 -20.04 8.93 10.75
CA SER A 135 -20.08 8.36 9.39
C SER A 135 -19.14 9.10 8.44
N ALA A 136 -19.10 10.42 8.49
CA ALA A 136 -18.20 11.24 7.69
C ALA A 136 -16.72 11.00 8.07
N ALA A 137 -16.43 10.85 9.36
CA ALA A 137 -15.08 10.49 9.82
C ALA A 137 -14.66 9.10 9.31
N LEU A 138 -15.56 8.11 9.37
CA LEU A 138 -15.29 6.77 8.84
C LEU A 138 -15.05 6.76 7.32
N THR A 139 -15.69 7.64 6.55
CA THR A 139 -15.39 7.76 5.11
C THR A 139 -14.02 8.38 4.82
N ALA A 140 -13.46 9.14 5.75
CA ALA A 140 -12.11 9.69 5.63
C ALA A 140 -11.02 8.70 6.09
N LEU A 141 -11.40 7.64 6.80
CA LEU A 141 -10.48 6.61 7.27
C LEU A 141 -10.35 5.50 6.23
N ALA A 142 -9.12 5.13 5.89
CA ALA A 142 -8.87 3.96 5.06
C ALA A 142 -9.33 2.70 5.80
N PRO A 143 -10.14 1.83 5.17
CA PRO A 143 -10.47 0.54 5.75
C PRO A 143 -9.19 -0.31 5.90
N PRO A 144 -9.13 -1.21 6.89
CA PRO A 144 -8.01 -2.14 7.02
C PRO A 144 -7.91 -2.98 5.75
N ALA A 145 -6.78 -2.90 5.06
CA ALA A 145 -6.51 -3.72 3.90
C ALA A 145 -6.04 -5.12 4.35
N PRO A 146 -6.50 -6.20 3.70
CA PRO A 146 -5.93 -7.52 3.90
C PRO A 146 -4.41 -7.48 3.70
N LYS A 147 -3.66 -8.17 4.56
CA LYS A 147 -2.20 -8.13 4.54
C LYS A 147 -1.62 -8.62 3.21
N ASP A 148 -2.36 -9.48 2.51
CA ASP A 148 -1.92 -10.15 1.28
C ASP A 148 -2.46 -9.48 0.00
N LEU A 149 -3.24 -8.40 0.13
CA LEU A 149 -3.75 -7.69 -1.04
C LEU A 149 -2.58 -7.05 -1.83
N PRO A 150 -2.51 -7.19 -3.16
CA PRO A 150 -1.52 -6.50 -3.97
C PRO A 150 -1.56 -5.00 -3.73
N LEU A 151 -0.39 -4.40 -3.57
CA LEU A 151 -0.24 -2.95 -3.46
C LEU A 151 -0.17 -2.34 -4.87
N PRO A 152 -0.66 -1.10 -5.04
CA PRO A 152 -0.49 -0.39 -6.31
C PRO A 152 0.97 0.05 -6.53
N PHE A 153 1.70 0.35 -5.43
CA PHE A 153 3.09 0.81 -5.43
C PHE A 153 3.80 0.30 -4.16
N PRO A 154 5.14 0.16 -4.18
CA PRO A 154 5.88 -0.16 -2.97
C PRO A 154 5.76 0.98 -1.94
N PRO A 155 5.66 0.67 -0.64
CA PRO A 155 5.79 1.68 0.41
C PRO A 155 7.07 2.50 0.23
N PRO A 156 7.05 3.80 0.56
CA PRO A 156 8.24 4.64 0.46
C PRO A 156 9.32 4.10 1.39
N ALA A 157 10.56 4.10 0.90
CA ALA A 157 11.71 3.67 1.67
C ALA A 157 11.90 4.56 2.92
N VAL A 158 12.26 3.93 4.03
CA VAL A 158 12.56 4.62 5.30
C VAL A 158 14.01 4.39 5.66
N GLY A 159 14.69 5.46 6.10
CA GLY A 159 16.09 5.38 6.51
C GLY A 159 17.04 5.16 5.33
N PRO A 160 18.21 4.55 5.58
CA PRO A 160 19.20 4.37 4.53
C PRO A 160 18.77 3.28 3.54
N VAL A 161 19.19 3.44 2.30
CA VAL A 161 18.80 2.57 1.19
C VAL A 161 20.03 1.91 0.59
N VAL A 162 19.95 0.59 0.37
CA VAL A 162 20.90 -0.19 -0.42
C VAL A 162 20.20 -0.64 -1.68
N ALA A 163 20.85 -0.44 -2.83
CA ALA A 163 20.35 -0.90 -4.11
C ALA A 163 21.43 -1.73 -4.79
N VAL A 164 21.08 -2.96 -5.15
CA VAL A 164 21.96 -3.95 -5.77
C VAL A 164 21.16 -4.68 -6.83
N GLY A 165 21.85 -5.14 -7.88
CA GLY A 165 21.21 -5.87 -8.97
C GLY A 165 21.92 -7.18 -9.24
N ASP A 166 21.17 -8.13 -9.79
CA ASP A 166 21.65 -9.44 -10.24
C ASP A 166 20.75 -9.95 -11.37
N ARG A 167 20.94 -11.18 -11.84
CA ARG A 167 20.16 -11.76 -12.93
C ARG A 167 19.90 -13.26 -12.72
N ALA A 168 18.65 -13.65 -12.88
CA ALA A 168 18.17 -15.03 -12.84
C ALA A 168 17.75 -15.47 -14.25
N GLY A 169 18.63 -16.18 -14.95
CA GLY A 169 18.43 -16.49 -16.37
C GLY A 169 18.35 -15.23 -17.20
N TRP A 170 17.21 -15.00 -17.86
CA TRP A 170 16.94 -13.77 -18.62
C TRP A 170 16.36 -12.63 -17.79
N ILE A 171 15.96 -12.90 -16.55
CA ILE A 171 15.24 -11.97 -15.70
C ILE A 171 16.24 -11.14 -14.90
N GLY A 172 16.31 -9.84 -15.20
CA GLY A 172 17.04 -8.87 -14.40
C GLY A 172 16.34 -8.66 -13.05
N ILE A 173 17.12 -8.61 -11.98
CA ILE A 173 16.67 -8.43 -10.60
C ILE A 173 17.29 -7.13 -10.08
N GLY A 174 16.45 -6.19 -9.66
CA GLY A 174 16.82 -5.02 -8.90
C GLY A 174 16.32 -5.12 -7.47
N ALA A 175 17.20 -5.28 -6.50
CA ALA A 175 16.87 -5.35 -5.08
C ALA A 175 17.19 -4.02 -4.39
N THR A 176 16.18 -3.43 -3.76
CA THR A 176 16.29 -2.22 -2.96
C THR A 176 15.90 -2.52 -1.52
N ALA A 177 16.86 -2.48 -0.60
CA ALA A 177 16.63 -2.66 0.82
C ALA A 177 16.58 -1.31 1.54
N SER A 178 15.61 -1.15 2.43
CA SER A 178 15.46 -0.02 3.34
C SER A 178 14.99 -0.52 4.72
N GLN A 179 14.86 0.37 5.71
CA GLN A 179 14.53 -0.05 7.07
C GLN A 179 13.18 -0.81 7.10
N GLY A 180 13.22 -2.07 7.55
CA GLY A 180 12.04 -2.93 7.67
C GLY A 180 11.52 -3.52 6.35
N GLN A 181 12.22 -3.31 5.23
CA GLN A 181 11.65 -3.57 3.90
C GLN A 181 12.70 -3.99 2.87
N LEU A 182 12.33 -4.97 2.04
CA LEU A 182 12.99 -5.33 0.79
C LEU A 182 12.02 -5.13 -0.38
N VAL A 183 12.43 -4.39 -1.40
CA VAL A 183 11.69 -4.24 -2.67
C VAL A 183 12.49 -4.90 -3.78
N ILE A 184 11.87 -5.84 -4.49
CA ILE A 184 12.42 -6.49 -5.67
C ILE A 184 11.68 -5.98 -6.91
N ARG A 185 12.44 -5.54 -7.90
CA ARG A 185 11.94 -5.20 -9.24
C ARG A 185 12.50 -6.20 -10.23
N LEU A 186 11.63 -6.75 -11.06
CA LEU A 186 12.01 -7.68 -12.11
C LEU A 186 11.91 -6.99 -13.47
N SER A 187 12.73 -7.43 -14.41
CA SER A 187 12.69 -6.93 -15.79
C SER A 187 13.10 -8.02 -16.75
N THR A 188 12.39 -8.14 -17.86
CA THR A 188 12.77 -8.97 -19.02
C THR A 188 13.16 -8.09 -20.21
N PRO A 189 13.82 -8.66 -21.23
CA PRO A 189 14.08 -7.95 -22.48
C PRO A 189 12.79 -7.36 -23.08
N ASP A 190 12.85 -6.08 -23.44
CA ASP A 190 11.76 -5.43 -24.16
C ASP A 190 11.78 -5.90 -25.63
N THR A 191 10.81 -6.75 -25.97
CA THR A 191 10.64 -7.29 -27.33
C THR A 191 9.57 -6.53 -28.13
N THR A 192 8.83 -5.62 -27.50
CA THR A 192 7.70 -4.90 -28.12
C THR A 192 7.94 -3.40 -28.24
N GLY A 193 9.08 -2.90 -27.73
CA GLY A 193 9.46 -1.49 -27.77
C GLY A 193 8.54 -0.59 -26.93
N GLY A 194 7.95 -1.14 -25.86
CA GLY A 194 7.06 -0.42 -24.95
C GLY A 194 5.69 0.00 -25.53
N LEU A 195 5.35 -0.44 -26.75
CA LEU A 195 4.14 -0.03 -27.46
C LEU A 195 2.87 -0.75 -27.02
N ASP A 196 3.00 -1.88 -26.31
CA ASP A 196 1.87 -2.68 -25.84
C ASP A 196 1.91 -2.89 -24.32
N PRO A 197 1.20 -2.07 -23.53
CA PRO A 197 1.08 -2.28 -22.08
C PRO A 197 0.29 -3.53 -21.70
N ALA A 198 -0.43 -4.18 -22.65
CA ALA A 198 -1.06 -5.48 -22.43
C ALA A 198 -0.05 -6.65 -22.54
N ALA A 199 1.15 -6.41 -23.07
CA ALA A 199 2.24 -7.38 -23.09
C ALA A 199 3.05 -7.40 -21.77
N ALA A 200 2.48 -6.88 -20.68
CA ALA A 200 3.09 -6.92 -19.35
C ALA A 200 3.31 -8.38 -18.95
N GLU A 201 4.57 -8.74 -18.76
CA GLU A 201 4.98 -10.07 -18.33
C GLU A 201 4.42 -10.37 -16.92
N ASP A 202 3.88 -11.58 -16.72
CA ASP A 202 3.58 -12.06 -15.37
C ASP A 202 4.80 -12.76 -14.78
N TYR A 203 5.16 -12.34 -13.56
CA TYR A 203 6.33 -12.83 -12.87
C TYR A 203 5.94 -13.66 -11.65
N SER A 204 6.68 -14.73 -11.41
CA SER A 204 6.70 -15.41 -10.11
C SER A 204 8.03 -15.13 -9.41
N LEU A 205 7.97 -15.00 -8.08
CA LEU A 205 9.15 -14.75 -7.26
C LEU A 205 8.98 -15.48 -5.93
N VAL A 206 9.96 -16.33 -5.63
CA VAL A 206 10.18 -16.87 -4.29
C VAL A 206 11.59 -16.49 -3.85
N GLY A 207 11.81 -16.51 -2.55
CA GLY A 207 13.13 -16.25 -2.05
C GLY A 207 13.27 -16.46 -0.55
N ASN A 208 14.52 -16.56 -0.14
CA ASN A 208 14.91 -16.82 1.22
C ASN A 208 15.97 -15.82 1.65
N LEU A 209 16.02 -15.56 2.94
CA LEU A 209 16.98 -14.69 3.59
C LEU A 209 17.84 -15.51 4.55
N ALA A 210 19.15 -15.39 4.43
CA ALA A 210 20.13 -15.90 5.38
C ALA A 210 21.01 -14.73 5.86
N ALA A 211 20.93 -14.39 7.14
CA ALA A 211 21.93 -13.51 7.76
C ALA A 211 23.20 -14.32 8.07
N SER A 212 24.35 -13.65 8.22
CA SER A 212 25.70 -14.27 8.23
C SER A 212 25.89 -15.47 9.18
N ASP A 213 25.04 -15.66 10.20
CA ASP A 213 25.08 -16.81 11.13
C ASP A 213 23.68 -17.35 11.49
N ALA A 214 22.65 -17.03 10.70
CA ALA A 214 21.26 -17.38 11.01
C ALA A 214 20.74 -18.52 10.12
N THR A 215 19.72 -19.23 10.61
CA THR A 215 18.96 -20.15 9.77
C THR A 215 18.29 -19.40 8.63
N GLU A 216 18.24 -20.04 7.47
CA GLU A 216 17.54 -19.52 6.31
C GLU A 216 16.04 -19.43 6.57
N HIS A 217 15.43 -18.29 6.25
CA HIS A 217 13.99 -18.07 6.40
C HIS A 217 13.37 -17.63 5.07
N GLN A 218 12.23 -18.23 4.73
CA GLN A 218 11.49 -17.87 3.52
C GLN A 218 10.90 -16.46 3.63
N LEU A 219 11.15 -15.64 2.61
CA LEU A 219 10.59 -14.32 2.48
C LEU A 219 9.14 -14.41 1.99
N ARG A 220 8.26 -13.63 2.61
CA ARG A 220 6.87 -13.48 2.17
C ARG A 220 6.74 -12.24 1.31
N PHE A 221 6.74 -12.44 -0.01
CA PHE A 221 6.58 -11.36 -0.96
C PHE A 221 5.10 -11.02 -1.18
N ARG A 222 4.82 -9.72 -1.22
CA ARG A 222 3.55 -9.15 -1.65
C ARG A 222 3.77 -8.37 -2.94
N ARG A 223 2.89 -8.53 -3.92
CA ARG A 223 2.98 -7.77 -5.18
C ARG A 223 2.75 -6.28 -4.91
N CYS A 224 3.52 -5.42 -5.60
CA CYS A 224 3.43 -3.96 -5.57
C CYS A 224 3.35 -3.33 -6.97
N GLY A 225 2.96 -4.14 -7.96
CA GLY A 225 2.96 -3.83 -9.39
C GLY A 225 3.18 -5.13 -10.19
N ALA A 226 3.17 -5.05 -11.53
CA ALA A 226 3.34 -6.22 -12.40
C ALA A 226 4.71 -6.92 -12.20
N ALA A 227 5.78 -6.13 -12.09
CA ALA A 227 7.14 -6.61 -11.89
C ALA A 227 7.74 -6.15 -10.56
N CYS A 228 6.91 -5.91 -9.54
CA CYS A 228 7.31 -5.36 -8.25
C CYS A 228 6.84 -6.28 -7.11
N PHE A 229 7.76 -6.61 -6.21
CA PHE A 229 7.51 -7.41 -5.03
C PHE A 229 8.10 -6.72 -3.80
N VAL A 230 7.40 -6.81 -2.66
CA VAL A 230 7.86 -6.26 -1.39
C VAL A 230 7.77 -7.31 -0.29
N ALA A 231 8.81 -7.43 0.53
CA ALA A 231 8.82 -8.24 1.73
C ALA A 231 9.19 -7.37 2.94
N ALA A 232 8.60 -7.66 4.10
CA ALA A 232 9.04 -7.10 5.37
C ALA A 232 10.29 -7.86 5.84
N VAL A 233 11.34 -7.11 6.19
CA VAL A 233 12.63 -7.70 6.60
C VAL A 233 13.18 -6.92 7.78
N ASP A 234 13.46 -7.64 8.86
CA ASP A 234 14.22 -7.13 10.00
C ASP A 234 15.70 -7.45 9.78
N TRP A 235 16.43 -6.44 9.32
CA TRP A 235 17.83 -6.61 8.94
C TRP A 235 18.75 -6.71 10.16
N ALA A 236 19.56 -7.76 10.20
CA ALA A 236 20.67 -7.86 11.13
C ALA A 236 21.88 -7.04 10.63
N PRO A 237 22.67 -6.40 11.52
CA PRO A 237 23.95 -5.81 11.14
C PRO A 237 24.85 -6.82 10.42
N GLY A 238 25.62 -6.37 9.42
CA GLY A 238 26.50 -7.24 8.64
C GLY A 238 25.90 -7.59 7.27
N HIS A 239 26.22 -8.77 6.73
CA HIS A 239 25.77 -9.19 5.41
C HIS A 239 24.58 -10.14 5.52
N SER A 240 23.56 -9.86 4.71
CA SER A 240 22.43 -10.76 4.48
C SER A 240 22.44 -11.24 3.04
N THR A 241 22.43 -12.55 2.83
CA THR A 241 22.30 -13.15 1.51
C THR A 241 20.83 -13.44 1.25
N ILE A 242 20.34 -12.99 0.10
CA ILE A 242 18.99 -13.25 -0.36
C ILE A 242 19.10 -14.12 -1.59
N THR A 243 18.61 -15.35 -1.48
CA THR A 243 18.48 -16.25 -2.61
C THR A 243 17.10 -16.06 -3.21
N LEU A 244 17.04 -15.68 -4.47
CA LEU A 244 15.81 -15.42 -5.22
C LEU A 244 15.69 -16.46 -6.32
N GLU A 245 14.48 -16.97 -6.52
CA GLU A 245 14.12 -17.73 -7.69
C GLU A 245 12.98 -16.97 -8.38
N ALA A 246 13.27 -16.49 -9.59
CA ALA A 246 12.36 -15.69 -10.38
C ALA A 246 12.03 -16.45 -11.66
N ASP A 247 10.76 -16.38 -12.07
CA ASP A 247 10.28 -17.00 -13.31
C ASP A 247 9.32 -16.08 -14.05
N ALA A 248 9.22 -16.27 -15.37
CA ALA A 248 8.37 -15.50 -16.26
C ALA A 248 7.82 -16.41 -17.38
N GLU A 249 6.69 -16.03 -17.97
CA GLU A 249 5.99 -16.88 -18.96
C GLU A 249 6.79 -17.06 -20.26
N ARG A 250 7.40 -15.98 -20.76
CA ARG A 250 8.10 -15.95 -22.05
C ARG A 250 9.61 -16.08 -21.95
N PHE A 251 10.18 -15.78 -20.79
CA PHE A 251 11.62 -15.72 -20.58
C PHE A 251 12.02 -16.69 -19.49
N ALA A 252 12.98 -17.57 -19.80
CA ALA A 252 13.44 -18.54 -18.83
C ALA A 252 14.05 -17.84 -17.60
N GLY A 253 13.43 -18.09 -16.45
CA GLY A 253 13.90 -17.66 -15.15
C GLY A 253 15.06 -18.49 -14.60
N GLY A 254 15.34 -18.32 -13.32
CA GLY A 254 16.40 -19.05 -12.63
C GLY A 254 16.58 -18.58 -11.19
N SER A 255 17.74 -18.91 -10.62
CA SER A 255 18.12 -18.47 -9.27
C SER A 255 19.22 -17.41 -9.32
N ALA A 256 19.15 -16.47 -8.38
CA ALA A 256 20.13 -15.41 -8.18
C ALA A 256 20.38 -15.23 -6.68
N ALA A 257 21.58 -14.78 -6.30
CA ALA A 257 21.96 -14.61 -4.91
C ALA A 257 22.51 -13.21 -4.69
N VAL A 258 21.76 -12.39 -3.98
CA VAL A 258 22.08 -10.99 -3.76
C VAL A 258 22.56 -10.79 -2.33
N VAL A 259 23.72 -10.17 -2.15
CA VAL A 259 24.25 -9.83 -0.83
C VAL A 259 23.92 -8.38 -0.49
N ILE A 260 23.26 -8.18 0.65
CA ILE A 260 22.87 -6.87 1.17
C ILE A 260 23.65 -6.59 2.45
N PRO A 261 24.59 -5.61 2.44
CA PRO A 261 25.21 -5.12 3.67
C PRO A 261 24.25 -4.20 4.42
N TRP A 262 24.12 -4.44 5.72
CA TRP A 262 23.25 -3.68 6.60
C TRP A 262 24.01 -2.99 7.73
N LEU A 263 23.54 -1.81 8.12
CA LEU A 263 24.31 -0.60 8.49
C LEU A 263 24.94 0.12 7.27
N PRO A 264 24.17 0.34 6.20
CA PRO A 264 24.72 0.95 4.99
C PRO A 264 25.19 2.38 5.24
N ALA A 265 26.42 2.67 4.81
CA ALA A 265 26.97 4.03 4.81
C ALA A 265 26.83 4.63 3.41
N GLN A 266 26.08 5.71 3.28
CA GLN A 266 26.02 6.50 2.05
C GLN A 266 27.32 7.30 1.89
N ARG A 267 28.03 7.11 0.77
CA ARG A 267 29.37 7.65 0.52
C ARG A 267 29.52 8.26 -0.88
N PRO A 268 28.71 9.26 -1.26
CA PRO A 268 28.75 9.85 -2.61
C PRO A 268 30.11 10.47 -2.97
N GLU A 269 30.90 10.87 -1.98
CA GLU A 269 32.26 11.40 -2.19
C GLU A 269 33.24 10.33 -2.68
N LEU A 270 33.00 9.05 -2.38
CA LEU A 270 33.83 7.95 -2.90
C LEU A 270 33.63 7.78 -4.40
N LEU A 271 32.39 7.94 -4.90
CA LEU A 271 32.12 7.89 -6.33
C LEU A 271 32.83 9.04 -7.07
N GLN A 272 32.78 10.26 -6.53
CA GLN A 272 33.47 11.41 -7.12
C GLN A 272 34.99 11.20 -7.16
N ALA A 273 35.56 10.64 -6.08
CA ALA A 273 36.98 10.32 -6.01
C ALA A 273 37.37 9.22 -7.01
N ALA A 274 36.56 8.16 -7.13
CA ALA A 274 36.78 7.07 -8.07
C ALA A 274 36.75 7.58 -9.52
N VAL A 275 35.70 8.31 -9.90
CA VAL A 275 35.56 8.91 -11.24
C VAL A 275 36.74 9.81 -11.59
N LYS A 276 37.18 10.66 -10.65
CA LYS A 276 38.34 11.54 -10.86
C LYS A 276 39.64 10.75 -11.03
N ALA A 277 39.85 9.72 -10.21
CA ALA A 277 41.06 8.90 -10.27
C ALA A 277 41.10 8.11 -11.58
N THR A 278 40.01 7.42 -11.93
CA THR A 278 39.91 6.66 -13.18
C THR A 278 40.08 7.56 -14.40
N GLY A 279 39.44 8.74 -14.43
CA GLY A 279 39.58 9.68 -15.55
C GLY A 279 40.98 10.25 -15.75
N ALA A 280 41.89 10.12 -14.77
CA ALA A 280 43.28 10.54 -14.90
C ALA A 280 44.19 9.46 -15.52
N GLU A 281 43.72 8.21 -15.60
CA GLU A 281 44.51 7.08 -16.11
C GLU A 281 44.55 7.09 -17.64
N ARG A 282 45.76 7.08 -18.20
CA ARG A 282 45.98 7.09 -19.66
C ARG A 282 45.88 5.70 -20.29
N GLN A 283 46.07 4.65 -19.49
CA GLN A 283 46.06 3.27 -19.93
C GLN A 283 45.30 2.45 -18.89
N LEU A 284 44.07 2.06 -19.24
CA LEU A 284 43.22 1.19 -18.46
C LEU A 284 42.91 -0.06 -19.29
N VAL A 285 42.84 -1.23 -18.65
CA VAL A 285 42.28 -2.43 -19.27
C VAL A 285 41.01 -2.76 -18.51
N VAL A 286 39.87 -2.63 -19.17
CA VAL A 286 38.56 -2.98 -18.61
C VAL A 286 38.30 -4.44 -18.92
N TYR A 287 38.15 -5.24 -17.88
CA TYR A 287 37.78 -6.64 -18.01
C TYR A 287 36.26 -6.76 -17.86
N GLU A 288 35.59 -7.19 -18.92
CA GLU A 288 34.14 -7.31 -18.98
C GLU A 288 33.73 -8.76 -19.21
N GLN A 289 32.67 -9.19 -18.51
CA GLN A 289 31.93 -10.42 -18.79
C GLN A 289 30.47 -10.04 -18.99
N VAL A 290 29.92 -10.38 -20.17
CA VAL A 290 28.55 -10.03 -20.51
C VAL A 290 27.76 -11.31 -20.79
N THR A 291 26.64 -11.45 -20.11
CA THR A 291 25.65 -12.49 -20.39
C THR A 291 24.24 -11.92 -20.36
N SER A 292 23.40 -12.41 -21.27
CA SER A 292 21.96 -12.14 -21.25
C SER A 292 21.17 -13.25 -20.53
N ASP A 293 21.75 -14.44 -20.40
CA ASP A 293 21.17 -15.62 -19.75
C ASP A 293 22.20 -16.25 -18.81
N THR A 294 22.06 -16.04 -17.50
CA THR A 294 23.02 -16.58 -16.53
C THR A 294 23.03 -18.11 -16.48
N ARG A 295 22.03 -18.80 -17.05
CA ARG A 295 22.04 -20.27 -17.18
C ARG A 295 23.01 -20.78 -18.24
N SER A 296 23.35 -19.95 -19.23
CA SER A 296 24.36 -20.27 -20.25
C SER A 296 25.78 -19.95 -19.79
N GLY A 297 25.95 -19.48 -18.54
CA GLY A 297 27.22 -18.99 -17.99
C GLY A 297 27.33 -17.48 -18.02
N LEU A 298 28.46 -16.97 -17.52
CA LEU A 298 28.73 -15.53 -17.38
C LEU A 298 29.23 -14.88 -18.68
N GLY A 299 29.45 -15.68 -19.73
CA GLY A 299 30.12 -15.25 -20.96
C GLY A 299 31.65 -15.28 -20.81
N ASP A 300 32.33 -14.89 -21.88
CA ASP A 300 33.79 -14.88 -21.93
C ASP A 300 34.35 -13.58 -21.33
N LEU A 301 35.42 -13.70 -20.54
CA LEU A 301 36.15 -12.55 -20.01
C LEU A 301 36.92 -11.85 -21.13
N THR A 302 36.50 -10.64 -21.48
CA THR A 302 37.12 -9.82 -22.53
C THR A 302 37.86 -8.65 -21.91
N GLY A 303 39.14 -8.47 -22.26
CA GLY A 303 39.93 -7.31 -21.88
C GLY A 303 39.89 -6.23 -22.96
N LEU A 304 39.42 -5.03 -22.60
CA LEU A 304 39.27 -3.89 -23.49
C LEU A 304 40.27 -2.80 -23.06
N PRO A 305 41.39 -2.63 -23.79
CA PRO A 305 42.31 -1.52 -23.52
C PRO A 305 41.65 -0.20 -23.95
N MET A 306 41.55 0.75 -23.02
CA MET A 306 40.97 2.07 -23.27
C MET A 306 41.56 3.13 -22.35
N ALA A 307 41.29 4.41 -22.62
CA ALA A 307 41.66 5.49 -21.72
C ALA A 307 40.63 5.62 -20.58
N GLY A 308 41.07 6.11 -19.43
CA GLY A 308 40.20 6.23 -18.26
C GLY A 308 39.11 7.28 -18.41
N ASP A 309 39.36 8.37 -19.13
CA ASP A 309 38.36 9.39 -19.47
C ASP A 309 37.31 8.85 -20.46
N GLU A 310 37.73 8.01 -21.41
CA GLU A 310 36.83 7.28 -22.30
C GLU A 310 35.90 6.33 -21.51
N TYR A 311 36.45 5.55 -20.57
CA TYR A 311 35.68 4.63 -19.73
C TYR A 311 34.65 5.37 -18.86
N VAL A 312 35.08 6.44 -18.18
CA VAL A 312 34.20 7.28 -17.37
C VAL A 312 33.12 7.95 -18.23
N GLY A 313 33.42 8.27 -19.49
CA GLY A 313 32.49 8.92 -20.42
C GLY A 313 31.32 8.05 -20.89
N VAL A 314 31.45 6.72 -20.85
CA VAL A 314 30.40 5.80 -21.32
C VAL A 314 29.50 5.26 -20.20
N GLY A 315 29.96 5.29 -18.95
CA GLY A 315 29.23 4.76 -17.80
C GLY A 315 28.13 5.72 -17.29
N PRO A 316 27.00 5.20 -16.76
CA PRO A 316 25.94 6.03 -16.17
C PRO A 316 26.42 6.84 -14.95
N TYR A 317 27.56 6.45 -14.37
CA TYR A 317 28.22 7.09 -13.23
C TYR A 317 29.27 8.14 -13.61
N GLY A 318 29.48 8.42 -14.90
CA GLY A 318 30.52 9.32 -15.39
C GLY A 318 30.49 10.74 -14.82
N SER A 319 29.32 11.20 -14.37
CA SER A 319 29.15 12.50 -13.71
C SER A 319 29.68 12.56 -12.27
N GLY A 320 30.07 11.43 -11.69
CA GLY A 320 30.42 11.31 -10.27
C GLY A 320 29.21 11.41 -9.33
N ARG A 321 27.99 11.23 -9.85
CA ARG A 321 26.73 11.31 -9.09
C ARG A 321 25.85 10.11 -9.37
N ALA A 322 25.31 9.52 -8.31
CA ALA A 322 24.26 8.50 -8.38
C ALA A 322 23.21 8.77 -7.29
N PRO A 323 21.94 8.40 -7.49
CA PRO A 323 20.90 8.51 -6.45
C PRO A 323 21.25 7.76 -5.16
N ILE A 324 21.90 6.61 -5.28
CA ILE A 324 22.30 5.74 -4.17
C ILE A 324 23.78 5.41 -4.35
N VAL A 325 24.60 5.68 -3.33
CA VAL A 325 26.03 5.32 -3.30
C VAL A 325 26.36 4.73 -1.95
N VAL A 326 26.40 3.40 -1.86
CA VAL A 326 26.63 2.69 -0.59
C VAL A 326 27.99 2.02 -0.59
N LEU A 327 28.75 2.15 0.50
CA LEU A 327 29.95 1.35 0.71
C LEU A 327 29.55 -0.09 1.08
N LEU A 328 29.96 -1.07 0.26
CA LEU A 328 29.67 -2.48 0.49
C LEU A 328 30.71 -3.13 1.39
N ASP A 329 31.99 -2.96 1.06
CA ASP A 329 33.08 -3.63 1.76
C ASP A 329 34.33 -2.75 1.86
N ARG A 330 35.16 -3.06 2.85
CA ARG A 330 36.49 -2.52 3.07
C ARG A 330 37.40 -3.68 3.45
N ALA A 331 37.89 -4.40 2.45
CA ALA A 331 38.89 -5.45 2.61
C ALA A 331 40.22 -4.98 1.99
N ASP A 332 41.34 -5.23 2.68
CA ASP A 332 42.71 -5.15 2.14
C ASP A 332 43.07 -3.85 1.37
N GLY A 333 42.53 -2.71 1.82
CA GLY A 333 42.77 -1.40 1.21
C GLY A 333 41.86 -1.07 0.03
N GLU A 334 41.10 -2.04 -0.47
CA GLU A 334 40.08 -1.87 -1.50
C GLU A 334 38.75 -1.39 -0.88
N ARG A 335 37.98 -0.62 -1.66
CA ARG A 335 36.67 -0.11 -1.25
C ARG A 335 35.70 -0.33 -2.38
N THR A 336 34.77 -1.25 -2.19
CA THR A 336 33.71 -1.48 -3.17
C THR A 336 32.48 -0.66 -2.81
N ILE A 337 31.96 0.08 -3.77
CA ILE A 337 30.69 0.82 -3.63
C ILE A 337 29.62 0.17 -4.50
N ALA A 338 28.36 0.22 -4.07
CA ALA A 338 27.21 -0.08 -4.92
C ALA A 338 26.55 1.23 -5.33
N LEU A 339 26.22 1.33 -6.62
CA LEU A 339 25.52 2.44 -7.22
C LEU A 339 24.13 1.97 -7.65
N GLY A 340 23.10 2.71 -7.24
CA GLY A 340 21.73 2.43 -7.64
C GLY A 340 21.13 3.58 -8.43
N TYR A 341 20.56 3.26 -9.60
CA TYR A 341 19.71 4.12 -10.41
C TYR A 341 18.33 3.43 -10.58
N PRO A 342 17.50 3.36 -9.51
CA PRO A 342 16.28 2.56 -9.56
C PRO A 342 15.24 3.04 -10.59
N GLY A 343 15.29 4.32 -10.95
CA GLY A 343 14.46 4.89 -12.01
C GLY A 343 14.82 4.39 -13.42
N GLU A 344 16.05 3.94 -13.60
CA GLU A 344 16.61 3.43 -14.87
C GLU A 344 16.83 1.91 -14.83
N ALA A 345 16.35 1.24 -13.77
CA ALA A 345 16.61 -0.18 -13.49
C ALA A 345 18.09 -0.58 -13.58
N THR A 346 18.99 0.36 -13.30
CA THR A 346 20.44 0.18 -13.45
C THR A 346 21.10 0.10 -12.08
N TYR A 347 21.89 -0.96 -11.87
CA TYR A 347 22.59 -1.24 -10.63
C TYR A 347 24.02 -1.59 -10.97
N VAL A 348 24.98 -0.92 -10.33
CA VAL A 348 26.40 -1.06 -10.66
C VAL A 348 27.18 -1.35 -9.39
N ARG A 349 28.05 -2.35 -9.45
CA ARG A 349 29.06 -2.62 -8.44
C ARG A 349 30.43 -2.46 -9.11
N PRO A 350 30.93 -1.21 -9.24
CA PRO A 350 32.21 -0.92 -9.86
C PRO A 350 33.39 -1.45 -9.04
#